data_AF-A0A833PBL5-F1
#
_entry.id   AF-A0A833PBL5-F1
#
_cell.length_a   1.000
_cell.length_b   1.000
_cell.length_c   1.000
_cell.angle_alpha   90.00
_cell.angle_beta   90.00
_cell.angle_gamma   90.00
#
_symmetry.space_group_name_H-M   'P 1'
#
loop_
_entity.id
_entity.type
_entity.pdbx_description
1 polymer ?
#
loop_
_entity_poly.entity_id
_entity_poly.type
_entity_poly.pdbx_seq_one_letter_code
_entity_poly.pdbx_strand_id
1 'polypeptide(L)'
;MLQFFNQLIHKSVQSISPCLLCSIDRQQVHSLCQDCWNQLPWYKQSIERHGQQIVCAHHYDFPIDRIIQTYKYEQQLQYQNVLAHSLLSLRISRVQAIVPMPISIERLKERGYNQMLIVAKIMAKQLNIPIWQPVV
;
A
#
# COMPACT_ATOMS: atom_id res chain seq x y z
N MET A 1 14.91 -21.46 -9.38
CA MET A 1 14.15 -21.67 -10.63
C MET A 1 12.67 -21.25 -10.52
N LEU A 2 11.93 -21.67 -9.49
CA LEU A 2 10.51 -21.29 -9.27
C LEU A 2 10.25 -19.80 -9.04
N GLN A 3 11.18 -19.06 -8.43
CA GLN A 3 11.01 -17.61 -8.17
C GLN A 3 11.05 -16.75 -9.44
N PHE A 4 11.85 -17.16 -10.45
CA PHE A 4 11.98 -16.42 -11.72
C PHE A 4 10.72 -16.52 -12.58
N PHE A 5 10.13 -17.72 -12.68
CA PHE A 5 8.86 -17.92 -13.39
C PHE A 5 7.71 -17.13 -12.77
N ASN A 6 7.63 -17.08 -11.43
CA ASN A 6 6.60 -16.30 -10.73
C ASN A 6 6.76 -14.78 -10.94
N GLN A 7 8.00 -14.28 -10.99
CA GLN A 7 8.26 -12.86 -11.26
C GLN A 7 7.90 -12.46 -12.69
N LEU A 8 8.17 -13.33 -13.66
CA LEU A 8 7.83 -13.10 -15.07
C LEU A 8 6.32 -13.08 -15.28
N ILE A 9 5.58 -14.02 -14.68
CA ILE A 9 4.11 -14.05 -14.77
C ILE A 9 3.50 -12.82 -14.09
N HIS A 10 3.98 -12.42 -12.90
CA HIS A 10 3.48 -11.22 -12.22
C HIS A 10 3.71 -9.93 -13.02
N LYS A 11 4.89 -9.78 -13.66
CA LYS A 11 5.18 -8.62 -14.52
C LYS A 11 4.30 -8.61 -15.77
N SER A 12 4.10 -9.77 -16.40
CA SER A 12 3.26 -9.90 -17.58
C SER A 12 1.77 -9.67 -17.29
N VAL A 13 1.26 -10.13 -16.15
CA VAL A 13 -0.14 -9.91 -15.73
C VAL A 13 -0.37 -8.45 -15.33
N GLN A 14 0.57 -7.81 -14.62
CA GLN A 14 0.48 -6.38 -14.31
C GLN A 14 0.45 -5.51 -15.57
N SER A 15 1.15 -5.92 -16.62
CA SER A 15 1.19 -5.21 -17.91
C SER A 15 -0.12 -5.30 -18.72
N ILE A 16 -1.11 -6.08 -18.30
CA ILE A 16 -2.34 -6.32 -19.08
C ILE A 16 -3.60 -5.87 -18.34
N SER A 17 -3.61 -5.80 -17.01
CA SER A 17 -4.83 -5.42 -16.28
C SER A 17 -5.17 -3.92 -16.44
N PRO A 18 -6.46 -3.57 -16.47
CA PRO A 18 -6.90 -2.18 -16.48
C PRO A 18 -6.61 -1.48 -15.13
N CYS A 19 -6.52 -0.16 -15.17
CA CYS A 19 -6.39 0.71 -14.01
C CYS A 19 -7.55 0.49 -13.03
N LEU A 20 -7.26 0.33 -11.74
CA LEU A 20 -8.30 0.10 -10.71
C LEU A 20 -9.25 1.29 -10.49
N LEU A 21 -8.92 2.49 -11.00
CA LEU A 21 -9.78 3.68 -10.86
C LEU A 21 -10.58 3.97 -12.13
N CYS A 22 -9.92 4.21 -13.27
CA CYS A 22 -10.63 4.58 -14.49
C CYS A 22 -11.12 3.40 -15.31
N SER A 23 -10.55 2.20 -15.13
CA SER A 23 -10.79 1.01 -15.96
C SER A 23 -10.53 1.16 -17.47
N ILE A 24 -9.96 2.29 -17.92
CA ILE A 24 -9.71 2.60 -19.33
C ILE A 24 -8.27 2.24 -19.71
N ASP A 25 -7.31 2.84 -19.01
CA ASP A 25 -5.89 2.65 -19.30
C ASP A 25 -5.31 1.44 -18.58
N ARG A 26 -4.12 1.01 -19.01
CA ARG A 26 -3.37 -0.05 -18.33
C ARG A 26 -2.79 0.41 -17.01
N GLN A 27 -2.84 -0.48 -16.03
CA GLN A 27 -2.21 -0.23 -14.75
C GLN A 27 -0.67 -0.29 -14.83
N GLN A 28 -0.01 0.46 -13.95
CA GLN A 28 1.42 0.34 -13.69
C GLN A 28 1.68 -0.50 -12.42
N VAL A 29 2.89 -0.45 -11.88
CA VAL A 29 3.31 -1.19 -10.68
C VAL A 29 2.42 -0.91 -9.46
N HIS A 30 1.88 0.30 -9.35
CA HIS A 30 0.98 0.73 -8.28
C HIS A 30 -0.50 0.43 -8.59
N SER A 31 -0.83 -0.38 -9.60
CA SER A 31 -2.18 -0.78 -9.98
C SER A 31 -3.10 0.35 -10.50
N LEU A 32 -2.56 1.53 -10.80
CA LEU A 32 -3.26 2.63 -11.48
C LEU A 32 -2.54 2.99 -12.78
N CYS A 33 -3.23 3.63 -13.72
CA CYS A 33 -2.57 4.32 -14.83
C CYS A 33 -1.86 5.59 -14.34
N GLN A 34 -1.05 6.20 -15.22
CA GLN A 34 -0.27 7.38 -14.86
C GLN A 34 -1.16 8.57 -14.48
N ASP A 35 -2.24 8.79 -15.21
CA ASP A 35 -3.13 9.94 -15.00
C ASP A 35 -3.87 9.82 -13.68
N CYS A 36 -4.49 8.68 -13.40
CA CYS A 36 -5.13 8.42 -12.11
C CYS A 36 -4.15 8.53 -10.94
N TRP A 37 -2.90 8.09 -11.11
CA TRP A 37 -1.86 8.21 -10.08
C TRP A 37 -1.48 9.67 -9.81
N ASN A 38 -1.31 10.47 -10.86
CA ASN A 38 -0.95 11.88 -10.74
C ASN A 38 -2.09 12.73 -10.15
N GLN A 39 -3.34 12.31 -10.37
CA GLN A 39 -4.54 12.99 -9.87
C GLN A 39 -4.96 12.56 -8.46
N LEU A 40 -4.26 11.62 -7.80
CA LEU A 40 -4.52 11.33 -6.39
C LEU A 40 -4.35 12.60 -5.54
N PRO A 41 -5.12 12.75 -4.44
CA PRO A 41 -5.07 13.93 -3.57
C PRO A 41 -3.81 13.93 -2.70
N TRP A 42 -2.65 14.06 -3.34
CA TRP A 42 -1.34 14.04 -2.69
C TRP A 42 -1.21 15.18 -1.67
N TYR A 43 -0.82 14.84 -0.45
CA TYR A 43 -0.44 15.80 0.58
C TYR A 43 1.10 15.90 0.68
N LYS A 44 1.78 14.75 0.82
CA LYS A 44 3.25 14.60 0.86
C LYS A 44 3.97 15.57 1.83
N GLN A 45 3.35 15.86 2.98
CA GLN A 45 3.92 16.69 4.03
C GLN A 45 4.15 15.89 5.31
N SER A 46 5.05 16.40 6.14
CA SER A 46 5.24 15.93 7.50
C SER A 46 4.64 16.92 8.49
N ILE A 47 4.05 16.38 9.56
CA ILE A 47 3.60 17.15 10.72
C ILE A 47 4.31 16.61 11.96
N GLU A 48 4.53 17.47 12.93
CA GLU A 48 5.06 17.07 14.23
C GLU A 48 3.92 16.99 15.25
N ARG A 49 3.79 15.85 15.93
CA ARG A 49 2.83 15.66 17.01
C ARG A 49 3.49 14.85 18.11
N HIS A 50 3.41 15.34 19.35
CA HIS A 50 4.00 14.70 20.53
C HIS A 50 5.49 14.34 20.36
N GLY A 51 6.27 15.22 19.72
CA GLY A 51 7.69 14.98 19.43
C GLY A 51 7.95 13.88 18.41
N GLN A 52 6.93 13.44 17.67
CA GLN A 52 7.03 12.46 16.61
C GLN A 52 6.72 13.10 15.26
N GLN A 53 7.56 12.78 14.26
CA GLN A 53 7.29 13.14 12.89
C GLN A 53 6.28 12.15 12.29
N ILE A 54 5.17 12.68 11.78
CA ILE A 54 4.16 11.93 11.04
C ILE A 54 4.24 12.37 9.60
N VAL A 55 4.43 11.43 8.68
CA VAL A 55 4.48 11.70 7.23
C VAL A 55 3.21 11.16 6.58
N CYS A 56 2.54 11.99 5.79
CA CYS A 56 1.24 11.67 5.20
C CYS A 56 1.30 11.73 3.68
N ALA A 57 0.91 10.64 3.00
CA ALA A 57 0.91 10.57 1.54
C ALA A 57 -0.20 11.44 0.90
N HIS A 58 -1.41 11.38 1.46
CA HIS A 58 -2.63 11.93 0.84
C HIS A 58 -3.45 12.74 1.84
N HIS A 59 -4.26 13.66 1.31
CA HIS A 59 -5.46 14.13 1.98
C HIS A 59 -6.51 13.00 2.04
N TYR A 60 -7.39 13.03 3.05
CA TYR A 60 -8.49 12.09 3.15
C TYR A 60 -9.67 12.54 2.27
N ASP A 61 -9.43 12.56 0.97
CA ASP A 61 -10.38 12.99 -0.06
C ASP A 61 -10.50 11.94 -1.18
N PHE A 62 -11.47 12.13 -2.07
CA PHE A 62 -11.66 11.27 -3.23
C PHE A 62 -10.40 11.21 -4.12
N PRO A 63 -9.98 10.02 -4.62
CA PRO A 63 -10.58 8.69 -4.39
C PRO A 63 -9.98 7.93 -3.20
N ILE A 64 -9.04 8.52 -2.45
CA ILE A 64 -8.29 7.86 -1.38
C ILE A 64 -9.19 7.50 -0.19
N ASP A 65 -10.15 8.35 0.15
CA ASP A 65 -11.16 8.07 1.18
C ASP A 65 -11.89 6.74 0.90
N ARG A 66 -12.34 6.52 -0.33
CA ARG A 66 -13.03 5.32 -0.81
C ARG A 66 -12.09 4.12 -0.92
N ILE A 67 -10.88 4.32 -1.42
CA ILE A 67 -9.85 3.26 -1.44
C ILE A 67 -9.61 2.74 -0.02
N ILE A 68 -9.41 3.64 0.96
CA ILE A 68 -9.16 3.25 2.36
C ILE A 68 -10.37 2.53 2.95
N GLN A 69 -11.59 3.03 2.71
CA GLN A 69 -12.83 2.41 3.21
C GLN A 69 -13.01 1.00 2.65
N THR A 70 -12.96 0.84 1.33
CA THR A 70 -13.15 -0.46 0.65
C THR A 70 -12.04 -1.45 0.99
N TYR A 71 -10.78 -1.00 1.08
CA TYR A 71 -9.67 -1.83 1.53
C TYR A 71 -9.83 -2.31 2.97
N LYS A 72 -10.30 -1.42 3.86
CA LYS A 72 -10.46 -1.74 5.28
C LYS A 72 -11.69 -2.60 5.54
N TYR A 73 -12.83 -2.37 4.89
CA TYR A 73 -14.11 -2.96 5.30
C TYR A 73 -14.70 -3.95 4.28
N GLU A 74 -14.36 -3.82 2.99
CA GLU A 74 -14.94 -4.63 1.92
C GLU A 74 -13.96 -5.66 1.34
N GLN A 75 -12.83 -5.87 2.02
CA GLN A 75 -11.80 -6.86 1.65
C GLN A 75 -11.22 -6.68 0.23
N GLN A 76 -11.23 -5.46 -0.29
CA GLN A 76 -10.72 -5.13 -1.63
C GLN A 76 -9.18 -5.08 -1.68
N LEU A 77 -8.54 -6.24 -1.53
CA LEU A 77 -7.08 -6.38 -1.44
C LEU A 77 -6.30 -5.84 -2.65
N GLN A 78 -6.95 -5.70 -3.80
CA GLN A 78 -6.37 -5.11 -5.01
C GLN A 78 -5.74 -3.72 -4.79
N TYR A 79 -6.24 -2.94 -3.82
CA TYR A 79 -5.69 -1.62 -3.49
C TYR A 79 -4.38 -1.63 -2.68
N GLN A 80 -3.88 -2.80 -2.28
CA GLN A 80 -2.62 -2.93 -1.52
C GLN A 80 -1.43 -2.24 -2.22
N ASN A 81 -1.34 -2.33 -3.56
CA ASN A 81 -0.26 -1.73 -4.33
C ASN A 81 -0.40 -0.20 -4.34
N VAL A 82 -1.61 0.32 -4.53
CA VAL A 82 -1.88 1.77 -4.49
C VAL A 82 -1.41 2.35 -3.16
N LEU A 83 -1.81 1.73 -2.05
CA LEU A 83 -1.48 2.19 -0.70
C LEU A 83 0.01 2.06 -0.38
N ALA A 84 0.63 0.91 -0.68
CA ALA A 84 2.05 0.70 -0.42
C ALA A 84 2.94 1.64 -1.25
N HIS A 85 2.67 1.77 -2.55
CA HIS A 85 3.43 2.67 -3.41
C HIS A 85 3.20 4.14 -3.06
N SER A 86 2.02 4.50 -2.53
CA SER A 86 1.76 5.86 -2.04
C SER A 86 2.67 6.21 -0.88
N LEU A 87 2.83 5.29 0.08
CA LEU A 87 3.75 5.45 1.20
C LEU A 87 5.21 5.45 0.75
N LEU A 88 5.58 4.59 -0.20
CA LEU A 88 6.94 4.56 -0.78
C LEU A 88 7.28 5.83 -1.59
N SER A 89 6.28 6.59 -2.04
CA SER A 89 6.50 7.87 -2.73
C SER A 89 6.90 9.00 -1.77
N LEU A 90 6.76 8.80 -0.46
CA LEU A 90 7.16 9.75 0.55
C LEU A 90 8.68 9.72 0.75
N ARG A 91 9.25 10.87 1.11
CA ARG A 91 10.63 10.94 1.62
C ARG A 91 10.64 10.49 3.07
N ILE A 92 10.99 9.22 3.29
CA ILE A 92 11.11 8.63 4.63
C ILE A 92 12.59 8.67 5.01
N SER A 93 12.89 9.04 6.26
CA SER A 93 14.25 8.92 6.82
C SER A 93 14.71 7.47 6.78
N ARG A 94 16.03 7.24 6.88
CA ARG A 94 16.55 5.87 6.92
C ARG A 94 16.01 5.14 8.16
N VAL A 95 15.24 4.08 7.93
CA VAL A 95 14.68 3.20 8.96
C VAL A 95 15.31 1.82 8.90
N GLN A 96 15.26 1.08 10.01
CA GLN A 96 15.83 -0.27 10.12
C GLN A 96 14.79 -1.39 10.06
N ALA A 97 13.51 -1.07 10.30
CA ALA A 97 12.41 -2.03 10.27
C ALA A 97 11.07 -1.31 10.02
N ILE A 98 10.05 -2.08 9.60
CA ILE A 98 8.66 -1.62 9.51
C ILE A 98 7.85 -2.33 10.59
N VAL A 99 7.08 -1.57 11.37
CA VAL A 99 6.10 -2.10 12.33
C VAL A 99 4.70 -1.78 11.80
N PRO A 100 3.96 -2.75 11.23
CA PRO A 100 2.58 -2.55 10.84
C PRO A 100 1.68 -2.43 12.06
N MET A 101 0.66 -1.58 11.99
CA MET A 101 -0.37 -1.50 13.02
C MET A 101 -1.00 -2.90 13.24
N PRO A 102 -1.07 -3.41 14.48
CA PRO A 102 -1.74 -4.68 14.76
C PRO A 102 -3.24 -4.60 14.49
N ILE A 103 -3.85 -5.78 14.37
CA ILE A 103 -5.29 -5.96 14.25
C ILE A 103 -5.74 -6.82 15.44
N SER A 104 -6.96 -6.60 15.96
CA SER A 104 -7.44 -7.43 17.06
C SER A 104 -7.61 -8.88 16.63
N ILE A 105 -7.53 -9.82 17.57
CA ILE A 105 -7.68 -11.25 17.33
C ILE A 105 -9.05 -11.57 16.71
N GLU A 106 -10.10 -10.90 17.16
CA GLU A 106 -11.47 -11.05 16.66
C GLU A 106 -11.53 -10.66 15.18
N ARG A 107 -11.03 -9.46 14.84
CA ARG A 107 -11.00 -8.98 13.45
C ARG A 107 -10.09 -9.82 12.56
N LEU A 108 -9.00 -10.37 13.11
CA LEU A 108 -8.12 -11.29 12.39
C LEU A 108 -8.84 -12.61 12.07
N LYS A 109 -9.63 -13.15 13.02
CA LYS A 109 -10.46 -14.34 12.80
C LYS A 109 -11.56 -14.07 11.76
N GLU A 110 -12.22 -12.92 11.84
CA GLU A 110 -13.29 -12.54 10.90
C GLU A 110 -12.79 -12.38 9.46
N ARG A 111 -11.61 -11.76 9.28
CA ARG A 111 -11.13 -11.34 7.95
C ARG A 111 -9.97 -12.17 7.42
N GLY A 112 -9.31 -12.97 8.25
CA GLY A 112 -8.23 -13.89 7.87
C GLY A 112 -6.86 -13.24 7.63
N TYR A 113 -6.75 -11.90 7.68
CA TYR A 113 -5.48 -11.20 7.45
C TYR A 113 -5.42 -9.82 8.14
N ASN A 114 -4.20 -9.32 8.36
CA ASN A 114 -3.93 -7.94 8.73
C ASN A 114 -3.64 -7.11 7.47
N GLN A 115 -4.52 -6.16 7.15
CA GLN A 115 -4.38 -5.23 6.03
C GLN A 115 -3.02 -4.52 6.01
N MET A 116 -2.61 -3.95 7.15
CA MET A 116 -1.36 -3.19 7.24
C MET A 116 -0.13 -4.08 7.16
N LEU A 117 -0.21 -5.34 7.58
CA LEU A 117 0.87 -6.31 7.37
C LEU A 117 1.11 -6.58 5.88
N ILE A 118 0.04 -6.60 5.07
CA ILE A 118 0.16 -6.79 3.62
C ILE A 118 0.87 -5.59 2.98
N VAL A 119 0.44 -4.37 3.31
CA VAL A 119 1.10 -3.13 2.86
C VAL A 119 2.57 -3.10 3.30
N ALA A 120 2.85 -3.45 4.56
CA ALA A 120 4.21 -3.52 5.09
C ALA A 120 5.08 -4.55 4.35
N LYS A 121 4.55 -5.71 3.94
CA LYS A 121 5.29 -6.70 3.13
C LYS A 121 5.75 -6.16 1.79
N ILE A 122 4.90 -5.36 1.12
CA ILE A 122 5.28 -4.69 -0.13
C ILE A 122 6.39 -3.68 0.13
N MET A 123 6.23 -2.82 1.14
CA MET A 123 7.22 -1.79 1.48
C MET A 123 8.56 -2.40 1.91
N ALA A 124 8.55 -3.40 2.79
CA ALA A 124 9.74 -4.09 3.30
C ALA A 124 10.57 -4.70 2.18
N LYS A 125 9.92 -5.30 1.18
CA LYS A 125 10.58 -5.83 -0.01
C LYS A 125 11.25 -4.73 -0.83
N GLN A 126 10.62 -3.57 -0.99
CA GLN A 126 11.17 -2.46 -1.78
C GLN A 126 12.29 -1.72 -1.04
N LEU A 127 12.16 -1.55 0.26
CA LEU A 127 13.14 -0.88 1.11
C LEU A 127 14.28 -1.81 1.56
N ASN A 128 14.15 -3.12 1.32
CA ASN A 128 15.09 -4.16 1.76
C ASN A 128 15.37 -4.12 3.26
N ILE A 129 14.30 -4.04 4.06
CA ILE A 129 14.34 -4.02 5.53
C ILE A 129 13.33 -5.02 6.12
N PRO A 130 13.57 -5.55 7.33
CA PRO A 130 12.65 -6.48 7.97
C PRO A 130 11.32 -5.83 8.40
N ILE A 131 10.30 -6.68 8.54
CA ILE A 131 9.09 -6.37 9.30
C ILE A 131 9.29 -6.85 10.73
N TRP A 132 9.01 -5.99 11.69
CA TRP A 132 9.04 -6.32 13.11
C TRP A 132 7.61 -6.28 13.68
N GLN A 133 7.18 -7.38 14.31
CA GLN A 133 5.84 -7.52 14.90
C GLN A 133 5.96 -7.83 16.40
N PRO A 134 6.27 -6.82 17.24
CA PRO A 134 6.40 -7.02 18.67
C PRO A 134 5.05 -7.24 19.38
N VAL A 135 3.94 -6.90 18.71
CA VAL A 135 2.57 -7.02 19.23
C VAL A 135 1.73 -7.74 18.18
N VAL A 136 1.10 -8.85 18.59
CA VAL A 136 0.18 -9.66 17.77
C VAL A 136 -1.24 -9.47 18.28
#